data_AF-A0A645ITR9-F1
#
_entry.id   AF-A0A645ITR9-F1
#
_cell.length_a   1.000
_cell.length_b   1.000
_cell.length_c   1.000
_cell.angle_alpha   90.00
_cell.angle_beta   90.00
_cell.angle_gamma   90.00
#
_symmetry.space_group_name_H-M   'P 1'
#
loop_
_entity.id
_entity.type
_entity.pdbx_description
1 polymer ?
#
loop_
_entity_poly.entity_id
_entity_poly.type
_entity_poly.pdbx_seq_one_letter_code
_entity_poly.pdbx_strand_id
1 'polypeptide(L)' 'MYAILHWSDEGLISVSDEYKRKWGFVNKSGLEVVPPTYERVKEFSEGFAAVKLGDKWGYIWPNGSVVNWSLEH' A
#
# COMPACT_ATOMS: atom_id res chain seq x y z
N MET A 1 2.54 16.53 3.89
CA MET A 1 3.82 16.21 3.25
C MET A 1 3.93 14.68 3.29
N TYR A 2 4.39 14.01 2.24
CA TYR A 2 4.48 12.54 2.25
C TYR A 2 5.83 12.12 2.84
N ALA A 3 5.83 11.25 3.85
CA ALA A 3 7.05 10.62 4.35
C ALA A 3 7.29 9.32 3.56
N ILE A 4 8.42 9.24 2.85
CA ILE A 4 8.89 8.03 2.16
C ILE A 4 9.60 7.13 3.18
N LEU A 5 9.18 5.88 3.35
CA LEU A 5 9.73 5.06 4.44
C LEU A 5 10.55 3.84 4.02
N HIS A 6 10.27 3.11 2.93
CA HIS A 6 11.09 1.92 2.62
C HIS A 6 11.21 1.65 1.12
N TRP A 7 12.39 1.19 0.70
CA TRP A 7 12.66 0.71 -0.65
C TRP A 7 12.22 -0.76 -0.75
N SER A 8 11.52 -1.12 -1.82
CA SER A 8 11.31 -2.52 -2.22
C SER A 8 12.06 -2.77 -3.53
N ASP A 9 12.67 -3.96 -3.68
CA ASP A 9 13.41 -4.40 -4.87
C ASP A 9 12.56 -4.29 -6.15
N GLU A 10 11.23 -4.36 -5.99
CA GLU A 10 10.20 -4.27 -7.02
C GLU A 10 9.87 -2.83 -7.49
N GLY A 11 10.48 -1.81 -6.89
CA GLY A 11 10.37 -0.42 -7.36
C GLY A 11 9.16 0.37 -6.91
N LEU A 12 8.55 -0.03 -5.79
CA LEU A 12 7.51 0.72 -5.12
C LEU A 12 7.99 1.24 -3.77
N ILE A 13 7.41 2.36 -3.37
CA ILE A 13 7.67 3.03 -2.11
C ILE A 13 6.33 3.20 -1.40
N SER A 14 6.24 2.74 -0.17
CA SER A 14 5.09 3.03 0.69
C SER A 14 5.16 4.49 1.15
N VAL A 15 4.03 5.19 1.01
CA VAL A 15 3.89 6.58 1.45
C VAL A 15 2.78 6.67 2.48
N SER A 16 3.07 7.36 3.57
CA SER A 16 2.05 7.76 4.55
C SER A 16 1.68 9.22 4.33
N ASP A 17 0.38 9.48 4.22
CA ASP A 17 -0.17 10.81 4.38
C ASP A 17 -0.35 11.09 5.89
N GLU A 18 0.51 11.96 6.42
CA GLU A 18 0.54 12.32 7.85
C GLU A 18 -0.77 12.96 8.34
N TYR A 19 -1.48 13.67 7.44
CA TYR A 19 -2.72 14.39 7.77
C TYR A 19 -3.91 13.44 7.85
N LYS A 20 -3.96 12.43 6.99
CA LYS A 20 -5.05 11.45 6.93
C LYS A 20 -4.77 10.19 7.73
N ARG A 21 -3.53 9.96 8.18
CA ARG A 21 -3.06 8.69 8.76
C ARG A 21 -3.37 7.50 7.85
N LYS A 22 -3.27 7.73 6.55
CA LYS A 22 -3.53 6.73 5.53
C LYS A 22 -2.27 6.45 4.73
N TRP A 23 -2.22 5.26 4.19
CA TRP A 23 -1.08 4.69 3.51
C TRP A 23 -1.46 4.33 2.09
N GLY A 24 -0.53 4.60 1.19
CA GLY A 24 -0.61 4.31 -0.23
C GLY A 24 0.76 3.88 -0.75
N PHE A 25 0.85 3.75 -2.07
CA PHE A 25 2.06 3.34 -2.75
C PHE A 25 2.31 4.25 -3.94
N VAL A 26 3.56 4.67 -4.07
CA VAL A 26 4.05 5.43 -5.22
C VAL A 26 5.13 4.61 -5.92
N ASN A 27 5.26 4.80 -7.23
CA ASN A 27 6.37 4.21 -7.98
C ASN A 27 7.67 5.00 -7.78
N LYS A 28 8.77 4.46 -8.32
CA LYS A 28 10.09 5.10 -8.37
C LYS A 28 10.11 6.53 -8.93
N SER A 29 9.15 6.89 -9.77
CA SER A 29 9.01 8.24 -10.34
C SER A 29 8.22 9.20 -9.44
N GLY A 30 7.78 8.74 -8.25
CA GLY A 30 6.89 9.48 -7.36
C GLY A 30 5.44 9.54 -7.83
N LEU A 31 5.07 8.76 -8.85
CA LEU A 31 3.70 8.67 -9.32
C LEU A 31 2.90 7.77 -8.39
N GLU A 32 1.75 8.27 -7.94
CA GLU A 32 0.79 7.50 -7.14
C GLU A 32 0.29 6.28 -7.95
N VAL A 33 0.60 5.09 -7.44
CA VAL A 33 0.07 3.82 -7.95
C VAL A 33 -1.18 3.45 -7.15
N VAL A 34 -1.12 3.68 -5.84
CA VAL A 34 -2.20 3.43 -4.90
C VAL A 34 -2.35 4.66 -4.01
N PRO A 35 -3.48 5.37 -4.08
CA PRO A 35 -3.68 6.56 -3.27
C PRO A 35 -3.73 6.19 -1.77
N PRO A 36 -3.33 7.11 -0.87
CA PRO A 36 -3.34 6.89 0.58
C PRO A 36 -4.77 6.70 1.09
N THR A 37 -5.21 5.45 1.09
CA THR A 37 -6.59 5.02 1.38
C THR A 37 -6.65 4.03 2.53
N TYR A 38 -5.57 3.28 2.77
CA TYR A 38 -5.47 2.21 3.76
C TYR A 38 -5.00 2.74 5.10
N GLU A 39 -5.46 2.15 6.20
CA GLU A 39 -5.03 2.54 7.54
C GLU A 39 -3.68 1.96 7.91
N ARG A 40 -3.32 0.83 7.29
CA ARG A 40 -2.02 0.20 7.42
C ARG A 40 -1.67 -0.50 6.13
N VAL A 41 -0.41 -0.43 5.74
CA VAL A 41 0.16 -1.23 4.66
C VAL A 41 1.36 -1.99 5.19
N LYS A 42 1.61 -3.18 4.65
CA LYS A 42 2.87 -3.90 4.80
C LYS A 42 3.73 -3.69 3.56
N GLU A 43 5.03 -3.94 3.70
CA GLU A 43 5.95 -4.03 2.58
C GLU A 43 5.53 -5.13 1.59
N PHE A 44 5.92 -4.95 0.32
CA PHE A 44 5.73 -5.98 -0.69
C PHE A 44 6.60 -7.20 -0.37
N SER A 45 5.99 -8.38 -0.38
CA SER A 45 6.65 -9.67 -0.21
C SER A 45 6.00 -10.66 -1.18
N GLU A 46 6.81 -11.49 -1.84
CA GLU A 46 6.30 -12.51 -2.78
C GLU A 46 5.44 -11.95 -3.94
N GLY A 47 5.66 -10.68 -4.31
CA GLY A 47 4.98 -10.01 -5.41
C GLY A 47 3.65 -9.32 -5.04
N PHE A 48 3.27 -9.26 -3.76
CA PHE A 48 2.08 -8.51 -3.31
C PHE A 48 2.32 -7.84 -1.95
N ALA A 49 1.54 -6.80 -1.63
CA ALA A 49 1.56 -6.14 -0.33
C ALA A 49 0.23 -6.34 0.39
N ALA A 50 0.29 -6.58 1.70
CA ALA A 50 -0.91 -6.66 2.54
C ALA A 50 -1.35 -5.26 2.97
N VAL A 51 -2.65 -4.98 2.86
CA VAL A 51 -3.23 -3.68 3.18
C VAL A 51 -4.43 -3.85 4.11
N LYS A 52 -4.63 -2.91 5.04
CA LYS A 52 -5.73 -2.91 6.00
C LYS A 52 -6.68 -1.75 5.73
N LEU A 53 -7.97 -2.06 5.65
CA LEU A 53 -9.06 -1.08 5.54
C LEU A 53 -10.18 -1.47 6.52
N GLY A 54 -10.40 -0.66 7.55
CA GLY A 54 -11.27 -1.01 8.66
C GLY A 54 -10.77 -2.28 9.34
N ASP A 55 -11.68 -3.21 9.61
CA ASP A 55 -11.36 -4.51 10.20
C ASP A 55 -10.92 -5.57 9.17
N LYS A 56 -10.82 -5.21 7.89
CA LYS A 56 -10.48 -6.15 6.81
C LYS A 56 -9.05 -6.00 6.35
N TRP A 57 -8.43 -7.14 6.09
CA TRP A 57 -7.16 -7.22 5.38
C TRP A 57 -7.40 -7.65 3.94
N GLY A 58 -6.64 -7.06 3.03
CA GLY A 58 -6.59 -7.46 1.64
C GLY A 58 -5.15 -7.47 1.13
N TYR A 59 -4.99 -7.92 -0.10
CA TYR A 59 -3.71 -7.92 -0.79
C TYR A 59 -3.78 -7.07 -2.04
N ILE A 60 -2.69 -6.37 -2.34
CA ILE A 60 -2.54 -5.59 -3.55
C ILE A 60 -1.31 -6.04 -4.33
N TRP A 61 -1.42 -6.05 -5.64
CA TRP A 61 -0.28 -6.21 -6.54
C TRP A 61 0.48 -4.88 -6.68
N PRO A 62 1.77 -4.93 -7.06
CA PRO A 62 2.59 -3.76 -7.31
C PRO A 62 2.06 -2.86 -8.43
N ASN A 63 1.19 -3.38 -9.30
CA ASN A 63 0.50 -2.58 -10.32
C ASN A 63 -0.71 -1.79 -9.79
N GLY A 64 -1.02 -1.89 -8.50
CA GLY A 64 -2.17 -1.25 -7.85
C GLY A 64 -3.47 -2.07 -7.89
N SER A 65 -3.45 -3.29 -8.45
CA SER A 65 -4.62 -4.16 -8.50
C SER A 65 -4.87 -4.84 -7.15
N VAL A 66 -6.08 -4.73 -6.62
CA VAL A 66 -6.49 -5.45 -5.40
C VAL A 66 -6.80 -6.91 -5.76
N VAL A 67 -6.15 -7.85 -5.08
CA VAL A 67 -6.27 -9.30 -5.35
C VAL A 67 -7.50 -9.89 -4.68
N ASN A 68 -7.66 -9.60 -3.40
CA ASN A 68 -8.71 -10.21 -2.59
C ASN A 68 -8.87 -9.44 -1.27
N TRP A 69 -10.11 -9.37 -0.80
CA TRP A 69 -10.43 -8.94 0.56
C TRP A 69 -10.76 -10.20 1.35
N SER A 70 -10.10 -10.44 2.48
CA SER A 70 -10.57 -11.49 3.39
C SER A 70 -11.97 -11.10 3.88
N LEU A 71 -12.98 -11.64 3.23
CA LEU A 71 -14.32 -11.80 3.78
C LEU A 71 -14.24 -13.03 4.68
N GLU A 72 -13.86 -12.82 5.93
CA GLU A 72 -14.14 -13.82 6.96
C GLU A 72 -15.66 -13.89 7.12
N HIS A 73 -16.19 -15.12 7.00
CA HIS A 73 -17.59 -15.47 7.26
C HIS A 73 -17.79 -15.63 8.77
#